data_AF-A0A3C0CWL6-F1
#
_entry.id   AF-A0A3C0CWL6-F1
#
_cell.length_a   1.000
_cell.length_b   1.000
_cell.length_c   1.000
_cell.angle_alpha   90.00
_cell.angle_beta   90.00
_cell.angle_gamma   90.00
#
_symmetry.space_group_name_H-M   'P 1'
#
loop_
_entity.id
_entity.type
_entity.pdbx_description
1 polymer ?
#
loop_
_entity_poly.entity_id
_entity_poly.type
_entity_poly.pdbx_seq_one_letter_code
_entity_poly.pdbx_strand_id
1 'polypeptide(L)'
;DEGWLILYHGVKEFPAGPKYRMGAALLDLENPRRIIARLPYWIMGPRESYEVMGDVPNVVFSCGHTQVGDELRVYYGGADTCVCLATTHISELLDELKKYRL
;
A
#
# COMPACT_ATOMS: atom_id res chain seq x y z
N ASP A 1 -17.91 -3.81 5.54
CA ASP A 1 -18.42 -4.16 6.89
C ASP A 1 -17.29 -4.36 7.89
N GLU A 2 -16.10 -4.79 7.46
CA GLU A 2 -14.96 -4.99 8.36
C GLU A 2 -14.30 -3.72 8.89
N GLY A 3 -14.39 -2.60 8.17
CA GLY A 3 -13.69 -1.34 8.47
C GLY A 3 -13.42 -0.50 7.22
N TRP A 4 -12.77 0.65 7.38
CA TRP A 4 -12.17 1.40 6.28
C TRP A 4 -10.80 0.83 5.96
N LEU A 5 -10.68 0.16 4.81
CA LEU A 5 -9.39 -0.27 4.30
C LEU A 5 -8.60 0.94 3.81
N ILE A 6 -7.41 1.15 4.36
CA ILE A 6 -6.48 2.18 3.89
C ILE A 6 -5.20 1.55 3.36
N LEU A 7 -4.80 1.98 2.18
CA LEU A 7 -3.45 1.78 1.65
C LEU A 7 -2.67 3.05 1.90
N TYR A 8 -1.51 2.94 2.52
CA TYR A 8 -0.69 4.09 2.90
C TYR A 8 0.77 3.83 2.55
N HIS A 9 1.54 4.88 2.29
CA HIS A 9 2.98 4.74 2.12
C HIS A 9 3.71 4.87 3.45
N GLY A 10 4.79 4.11 3.61
CA GLY A 10 5.77 4.26 4.67
C GLY A 10 7.13 4.56 4.06
N VAL A 11 7.86 5.48 4.68
CA VAL A 11 9.20 5.91 4.23
C VAL A 11 10.22 5.43 5.25
N LYS A 12 11.33 4.88 4.76
CA LYS A 12 12.52 4.60 5.57
C LYS A 12 13.74 5.21 4.92
N GLU A 13 14.45 6.03 5.68
CA GLU A 13 15.73 6.59 5.28
C GLU A 13 16.84 5.53 5.31
N PHE A 14 17.65 5.51 4.25
CA PHE A 14 18.88 4.72 4.16
C PHE A 14 20.03 5.62 3.69
N PRO A 15 21.31 5.21 3.88
CA PRO A 15 22.45 5.98 3.40
C PRO A 15 22.43 6.28 1.89
N ALA A 16 21.79 5.41 1.10
CA ALA A 16 21.65 5.56 -0.36
C ALA A 16 20.37 6.31 -0.78
N GLY A 17 19.65 6.92 0.17
CA GLY A 17 18.38 7.61 -0.04
C GLY A 17 17.17 6.90 0.57
N PRO A 18 16.00 7.55 0.55
CA PRO A 18 14.77 7.01 1.12
C PRO A 18 14.26 5.82 0.29
N LYS A 19 13.52 4.92 0.94
CA LYS A 19 12.70 3.90 0.26
C LYS A 19 11.25 4.08 0.65
N TYR A 20 10.39 4.23 -0.36
CA TYR A 20 8.94 4.35 -0.20
C TYR A 20 8.30 2.99 -0.46
N ARG A 21 7.49 2.53 0.48
CA ARG A 21 6.79 1.23 0.41
C ARG A 21 5.34 1.41 0.78
N MET A 22 4.48 0.50 0.33
CA MET A 22 3.05 0.52 0.63
C MET A 22 2.72 -0.45 1.77
N GLY A 23 1.91 0.00 2.72
CA GLY A 23 1.31 -0.81 3.77
C GLY A 23 -0.22 -0.77 3.69
N ALA A 24 -0.85 -1.62 4.50
CA ALA A 24 -2.30 -1.67 4.65
C ALA A 24 -2.70 -1.62 6.13
N ALA A 25 -3.82 -0.97 6.40
CA ALA A 25 -4.46 -0.96 7.71
C ALA A 25 -5.98 -0.91 7.55
N LEU A 26 -6.67 -1.29 8.62
CA LEU A 26 -8.11 -1.23 8.74
C LEU A 26 -8.46 -0.24 9.85
N LEU A 27 -9.31 0.72 9.54
CA LEU A 27 -9.82 1.70 10.49
C LEU A 27 -11.26 1.36 10.87
N ASP A 28 -11.67 1.78 12.05
CA ASP A 28 -13.03 1.56 12.54
C ASP A 28 -14.07 2.31 11.69
N LEU A 29 -15.23 1.67 11.43
CA LEU A 29 -16.29 2.23 10.59
C LEU A 29 -16.92 3.50 11.18
N GLU A 30 -17.12 3.54 12.50
CA GLU A 30 -17.80 4.64 13.19
C GLU A 30 -16.81 5.76 13.55
N ASN A 31 -15.59 5.40 13.94
CA ASN A 31 -14.54 6.36 14.29
C ASN A 31 -13.23 6.05 13.56
N PRO A 32 -13.01 6.57 12.34
CA PRO A 32 -11.84 6.24 11.51
C PRO A 32 -10.50 6.69 12.10
N ARG A 33 -10.49 7.44 13.21
CA ARG A 33 -9.26 7.72 13.96
C ARG A 33 -8.72 6.50 14.71
N ARG A 34 -9.55 5.48 14.91
CA ARG A 34 -9.17 4.22 15.56
C ARG A 34 -8.71 3.22 14.50
N ILE A 35 -7.43 2.88 14.56
CA ILE A 35 -6.88 1.73 13.82
C ILE A 35 -7.35 0.46 14.55
N ILE A 36 -7.96 -0.47 13.82
CA ILE A 36 -8.45 -1.76 14.35
C ILE A 36 -7.62 -2.95 13.86
N ALA A 37 -6.85 -2.79 12.78
CA ALA A 37 -5.82 -3.72 12.36
C ALA A 37 -4.75 -2.98 11.53
N ARG A 38 -3.50 -3.44 11.59
CA ARG A 38 -2.41 -2.90 10.77
C ARG A 38 -1.39 -4.00 10.50
N LEU A 39 -1.01 -4.21 9.24
CA LEU A 39 0.04 -5.16 8.92
C LEU A 39 1.39 -4.67 9.46
N PRO A 40 2.20 -5.55 10.10
CA PRO A 40 3.52 -5.18 10.60
C PRO A 40 4.59 -5.11 9.49
N TYR A 41 4.21 -5.46 8.26
CA TYR A 41 5.06 -5.44 7.08
C TYR A 41 4.40 -4.68 5.93
N TRP A 42 5.21 -4.31 4.94
CA TRP A 42 4.74 -3.68 3.69
C TRP A 42 4.17 -4.73 2.75
N ILE A 43 3.07 -4.39 2.08
CA ILE A 43 2.43 -5.22 1.05
C ILE A 43 3.12 -5.09 -0.31
N MET A 44 3.85 -3.98 -0.52
CA MET A 44 4.53 -3.70 -1.78
C MET A 44 5.72 -2.78 -1.52
N GLY A 45 6.80 -2.97 -2.28
CA GLY A 45 7.95 -2.09 -2.27
C GLY A 45 8.74 -2.19 -3.57
N PRO A 46 9.69 -1.26 -3.81
CA PRO A 46 10.40 -1.17 -5.08
C PRO A 46 11.22 -2.44 -5.35
N ARG A 47 10.99 -3.04 -6.51
CA ARG A 47 11.64 -4.27 -6.99
C ARG A 47 11.96 -4.18 -8.48
N GLU A 48 11.02 -3.70 -9.29
CA GLU A 48 11.18 -3.65 -10.74
C GLU A 48 12.04 -2.47 -11.17
N SER A 49 12.65 -2.56 -12.36
CA SER A 49 13.57 -1.54 -12.87
C SER A 49 12.97 -0.13 -12.88
N TYR A 50 11.68 -0.02 -13.22
CA TYR A 50 10.93 1.23 -13.26
C TYR A 50 10.52 1.77 -11.86
N GLU A 51 10.75 1.00 -10.79
CA GLU A 51 10.51 1.44 -9.40
C GLU A 51 11.83 1.79 -8.70
N VAL A 52 12.93 1.16 -9.12
CA VAL A 52 14.27 1.34 -8.53
C VAL A 52 15.13 2.36 -9.29
N MET A 53 14.79 2.69 -10.55
CA MET A 53 15.47 3.69 -11.37
C MET A 53 14.46 4.69 -11.94
N GLY A 54 14.80 5.98 -11.84
CA GLY A 54 13.96 7.10 -12.29
C GLY A 54 14.41 8.41 -11.65
N ASP A 55 13.57 9.44 -11.73
CA ASP A 55 13.80 10.77 -11.14
C ASP A 55 14.00 10.68 -9.62
N VAL A 56 13.24 9.81 -8.94
CA VAL A 56 13.45 9.48 -7.52
C VAL A 56 13.56 7.95 -7.37
N PRO A 57 14.77 7.40 -7.22
CA PRO A 57 14.96 5.95 -7.08
C PRO A 57 14.27 5.35 -5.85
N ASN A 58 13.88 4.07 -5.94
CA ASN A 58 13.28 3.29 -4.85
C ASN A 58 11.93 3.84 -4.36
N VAL A 59 11.04 4.18 -5.28
CA VAL A 59 9.69 4.68 -4.98
C VAL A 59 8.61 3.76 -5.52
N VAL A 60 7.72 3.38 -4.62
CA VAL A 60 6.35 2.93 -4.90
C VAL A 60 5.42 3.83 -4.10
N PHE A 61 4.58 4.61 -4.78
CA PHE A 61 3.70 5.58 -4.13
C PHE A 61 2.26 5.43 -4.61
N SER A 62 1.33 5.05 -3.72
CA SER A 62 -0.09 4.90 -4.10
C SER A 62 -0.73 6.26 -4.42
N CYS A 63 -1.42 6.34 -5.56
CA CYS A 63 -2.12 7.56 -6.00
C CYS A 63 -3.65 7.38 -6.08
N GLY A 64 -4.15 6.16 -5.93
CA GLY A 64 -5.57 5.85 -5.98
C GLY A 64 -5.82 4.39 -6.32
N HIS A 65 -7.07 3.96 -6.14
CA HIS A 65 -7.49 2.62 -6.50
C HIS A 65 -8.90 2.58 -7.04
N THR A 66 -9.19 1.59 -7.87
CA THR A 66 -10.55 1.23 -8.29
C THR A 66 -10.84 -0.20 -7.86
N GLN A 67 -12.12 -0.50 -7.70
CA GLN A 67 -12.59 -1.82 -7.31
C GLN A 67 -13.52 -2.36 -8.40
N VAL A 68 -13.30 -3.62 -8.80
CA VAL A 68 -14.18 -4.35 -9.71
C VAL A 68 -14.52 -5.69 -9.07
N GLY A 69 -15.68 -5.76 -8.42
CA GLY A 69 -16.02 -6.91 -7.59
C GLY A 69 -15.06 -7.04 -6.42
N ASP A 70 -14.35 -8.16 -6.32
CA ASP A 70 -13.32 -8.40 -5.30
C ASP A 70 -11.92 -7.94 -5.75
N GLU A 71 -11.72 -7.65 -7.04
CA GLU A 71 -10.42 -7.20 -7.55
C GLU A 71 -10.19 -5.72 -7.19
N LEU A 72 -9.11 -5.46 -6.48
CA LEU A 72 -8.59 -4.13 -6.17
C LEU A 72 -7.46 -3.79 -7.15
N ARG A 73 -7.62 -2.67 -7.86
CA ARG A 73 -6.64 -2.11 -8.80
C ARG A 73 -6.00 -0.89 -8.18
N VAL A 74 -4.72 -0.97 -7.83
CA VAL A 74 -3.97 0.11 -7.19
C VAL A 74 -3.05 0.78 -8.20
N TYR A 75 -3.32 2.05 -8.49
CA TYR A 75 -2.47 2.88 -9.34
C TYR A 75 -1.40 3.53 -8.46
N TYR A 76 -0.14 3.40 -8.87
CA TYR A 76 0.99 3.91 -8.11
C TYR A 76 2.06 4.53 -9.02
N GLY A 77 2.80 5.48 -8.47
CA GLY A 77 4.00 6.03 -9.09
C GLY A 77 5.20 5.10 -8.90
N GLY A 78 5.89 4.76 -9.99
CA GLY A 78 7.17 4.06 -9.99
C GLY A 78 8.31 5.06 -10.18
N ALA A 79 9.22 5.12 -9.20
CA ALA A 79 10.41 5.99 -9.20
C ALA A 79 10.15 7.48 -9.56
N ASP A 80 8.97 8.01 -9.20
CA ASP A 80 8.46 9.34 -9.62
C ASP A 80 8.53 9.61 -11.14
N THR A 81 8.53 8.55 -11.95
CA THR A 81 8.81 8.63 -13.40
C THR A 81 7.66 8.09 -14.24
N CYS A 82 6.96 7.07 -13.77
CA CYS A 82 5.87 6.44 -14.51
C CYS A 82 4.69 6.09 -13.61
N VAL A 83 3.55 5.82 -14.25
CA VAL A 83 2.35 5.29 -13.58
C VAL A 83 2.27 3.80 -13.84
N CYS A 84 2.06 3.04 -12.78
CA CYS A 84 1.99 1.59 -12.78
C CYS A 84 0.67 1.12 -12.16
N LEU A 85 0.35 -0.16 -12.36
CA LEU A 85 -0.84 -0.82 -11.81
C LEU A 85 -0.43 -2.10 -11.10
N ALA A 86 -0.87 -2.26 -9.87
CA ALA A 86 -0.85 -3.52 -9.14
C ALA A 86 -2.28 -4.00 -8.88
N THR A 87 -2.49 -5.31 -8.85
CA THR A 87 -3.80 -5.91 -8.56
C THR A 87 -3.71 -6.90 -7.40
N THR A 88 -4.79 -7.01 -6.63
CA THR A 88 -4.97 -7.97 -5.55
C THR A 88 -6.46 -8.20 -5.32
N HIS A 89 -6.83 -9.16 -4.48
CA HIS A 89 -8.21 -9.30 -4.00
C HIS A 89 -8.39 -8.58 -2.67
N ILE A 90 -9.55 -7.93 -2.47
CA ILE A 90 -9.89 -7.27 -1.19
C ILE A 90 -10.03 -8.31 -0.10
N SER A 91 -10.69 -9.44 -0.42
CA SER A 91 -10.84 -10.58 0.48
C SER A 91 -9.50 -11.06 1.06
N GLU A 92 -8.50 -11.29 0.21
CA GLU A 92 -7.15 -11.72 0.61
C GLU A 92 -6.48 -10.69 1.54
N LEU A 93 -6.59 -9.40 1.23
CA LEU A 93 -5.99 -8.35 2.04
C LEU A 93 -6.70 -8.20 3.40
N LEU A 94 -8.03 -8.34 3.43
CA LEU A 94 -8.80 -8.33 4.67
C LEU A 94 -8.50 -9.55 5.54
N ASP A 95 -8.40 -10.74 4.95
CA ASP A 95 -8.04 -11.96 5.66
C ASP A 95 -6.66 -11.88 6.29
N GLU A 96 -5.70 -11.25 5.60
CA GLU A 96 -4.38 -11.00 6.16
C GLU A 96 -4.43 -9.97 7.30
N LEU A 97 -5.14 -8.85 7.12
CA LEU A 97 -5.30 -7.82 8.16
C LEU A 97 -5.97 -8.36 9.43
N LYS A 98 -6.97 -9.25 9.28
CA LYS A 98 -7.70 -9.85 10.40
C LYS A 98 -6.80 -10.63 11.36
N LYS A 99 -5.67 -11.17 10.88
CA LYS A 99 -4.67 -11.86 11.72
C LYS A 99 -3.97 -10.92 12.70
N TYR A 100 -4.04 -9.61 12.46
CA TYR A 100 -3.39 -8.56 13.25
C TYR A 100 -4.41 -7.55 13.79
N ARG A 101 -5.62 -8.00 14.16
CA ARG A 101 -6.58 -7.15 14.89
C ARG A 101 -6.02 -6.78 16.26
N LEU A 102 -6.23 -5.51 16.62
CA LEU A 102 -5.80 -4.90 17.89
C LEU A 102 -6.81 -5.12 19.01
#